data_AF-A0AAW2E933-F1
#
_entry.id   AF-A0AAW2E933-F1
#
_cell.length_a   1.000
_cell.length_b   1.000
_cell.length_c   1.000
_cell.angle_alpha   90.00
_cell.angle_beta   90.00
_cell.angle_gamma   90.00
#
_symmetry.space_group_name_H-M   'P 1'
#
loop_
_entity.id
_entity.type
_entity.pdbx_description
1 polymer ?
#
loop_
_entity_poly.entity_id
_entity_poly.type
_entity_poly.pdbx_seq_one_letter_code
_entity_poly.pdbx_strand_id
1 'polypeptide(L)' 'MVFGTLYKSLFRRTSTFTVTVLVAAFVFERAFDMASNQIFDSINKGKQWKDIKHKYEN' A
#
# COMPACT_ATOMS: atom_id res chain seq x y z
N MET A 1 -22.72 -9.86 -12.57
CA MET A 1 -23.28 -8.49 -12.42
C MET A 1 -22.24 -7.45 -12.00
N VAL A 2 -21.39 -7.71 -10.99
CA VAL A 2 -20.42 -6.73 -10.45
C VAL A 2 -19.33 -6.31 -11.47
N PHE A 3 -18.65 -7.26 -12.10
CA PHE A 3 -17.60 -6.97 -13.08
C PHE A 3 -18.08 -6.12 -14.28
N GLY A 4 -19.27 -6.42 -14.79
CA GLY A 4 -19.88 -5.64 -15.88
C GLY A 4 -20.25 -4.21 -15.47
N THR A 5 -20.57 -3.99 -14.19
CA THR A 5 -20.89 -2.66 -13.65
C THR A 5 -19.63 -1.83 -13.44
N LEU A 6 -18.56 -2.44 -12.90
CA LEU A 6 -17.24 -1.81 -12.77
C LEU A 6 -16.66 -1.42 -14.13
N TYR A 7 -16.72 -2.32 -15.11
CA TYR A 7 -16.24 -2.03 -16.45
C TYR A 7 -16.95 -0.82 -17.07
N LYS A 8 -18.28 -0.79 -17.02
CA LYS A 8 -19.06 0.33 -17.57
C LYS A 8 -18.80 1.66 -16.85
N SER A 9 -18.52 1.63 -15.55
CA SER A 9 -18.39 2.83 -14.71
C SER A 9 -16.98 3.41 -14.69
N LEU A 10 -15.95 2.56 -14.63
CA LEU A 10 -14.57 2.99 -14.42
C LEU A 10 -13.68 2.76 -15.65
N PHE A 11 -13.81 1.58 -16.29
CA PHE A 11 -12.84 1.10 -17.28
C PHE A 11 -13.24 1.31 -18.75
N ARG A 12 -14.50 1.69 -19.04
CA ARG A 12 -15.01 1.83 -20.42
C ARG A 12 -14.52 3.08 -21.14
N ARG A 13 -14.34 4.21 -20.43
CA ARG A 13 -13.88 5.48 -21.01
C ARG A 13 -12.44 5.74 -20.59
N THR A 14 -11.58 6.12 -21.53
CA THR A 14 -10.15 6.38 -21.25
C THR A 14 -9.96 7.43 -20.17
N SER A 15 -10.76 8.51 -20.16
CA SER A 15 -10.65 9.56 -19.13
C SER A 15 -10.97 9.05 -17.72
N THR A 16 -12.06 8.31 -17.54
CA THR A 16 -12.44 7.73 -16.23
C THR A 16 -11.46 6.64 -15.82
N PHE A 17 -10.94 5.90 -16.79
CA PHE A 17 -9.93 4.88 -16.57
C PHE A 17 -8.63 5.50 -16.04
N THR A 18 -8.12 6.54 -16.69
CA THR A 18 -6.90 7.25 -16.27
C THR A 18 -7.04 7.78 -14.85
N VAL A 19 -8.14 8.47 -14.52
CA VAL A 19 -8.39 8.96 -13.16
C VAL A 19 -8.44 7.81 -12.15
N THR A 20 -9.13 6.71 -12.49
CA THR A 20 -9.21 5.52 -11.63
C THR A 20 -7.83 4.95 -11.34
N VAL A 21 -6.97 4.80 -12.35
CA VAL A 21 -5.61 4.27 -12.18
C VAL A 21 -4.75 5.20 -11.33
N LEU A 22 -4.81 6.51 -11.55
CA LEU A 22 -4.04 7.48 -10.76
C LEU A 22 -4.42 7.46 -9.28
N VAL A 23 -5.73 7.47 -8.99
CA VAL A 23 -6.23 7.39 -7.61
C VAL A 23 -5.87 6.04 -6.98
N ALA A 24 -6.03 4.95 -7.72
CA ALA A 24 -5.67 3.62 -7.25
C ALA A 24 -4.17 3.52 -6.94
N ALA A 25 -3.31 4.06 -7.79
CA ALA A 25 -1.86 4.07 -7.57
C ALA A 25 -1.48 4.83 -6.30
N PHE A 26 -2.03 6.02 -6.08
CA PHE A 26 -1.77 6.82 -4.88
C PHE A 26 -2.17 6.10 -3.59
N VAL A 27 -3.37 5.50 -3.57
CA VAL A 27 -3.85 4.76 -2.40
C VAL A 27 -3.05 3.47 -2.22
N PHE A 28 -2.72 2.78 -3.32
CA PHE A 28 -1.94 1.55 -3.31
C PHE A 28 -0.54 1.76 -2.75
N GLU A 29 0.18 2.80 -3.20
CA GLU A 29 1.52 3.14 -2.71
C GLU A 29 1.53 3.24 -1.18
N ARG A 30 0.65 4.06 -0.61
CA ARG A 30 0.59 4.26 0.85
C ARG A 30 0.24 2.98 1.61
N ALA A 31 -0.73 2.22 1.11
CA ALA A 31 -1.16 0.97 1.75
C ALA A 31 -0.06 -0.10 1.66
N PHE A 32 0.58 -0.23 0.50
CA PHE A 32 1.64 -1.19 0.24
C PHE A 32 2.88 -0.89 1.08
N ASP A 33 3.28 0.37 1.22
CA ASP A 33 4.40 0.77 2.08
C ASP A 33 4.15 0.42 3.54
N MET A 34 2.95 0.69 4.06
CA MET A 34 2.60 0.33 5.44
C MET A 34 2.63 -1.18 5.64
N ALA A 35 2.00 -1.94 4.74
CA ALA A 35 1.95 -3.39 4.83
C ALA A 35 3.35 -4.01 4.73
N SER A 36 4.17 -3.54 3.77
CA SER A 36 5.53 -4.03 3.56
C SER A 36 6.43 -3.74 4.75
N ASN A 37 6.34 -2.53 5.33
CA ASN A 37 7.07 -2.19 6.54
C ASN A 37 6.64 -3.07 7.72
N GLN A 38 5.34 -3.30 7.92
CA GLN A 38 4.85 -4.18 8.99
C GLN A 38 5.34 -5.62 8.82
N ILE A 39 5.32 -6.14 7.60
CA ILE A 39 5.83 -7.49 7.29
C ILE A 39 7.33 -7.56 7.60
N PHE A 40 8.10 -6.57 7.12
CA PHE A 40 9.54 -6.49 7.37
C PHE A 40 9.87 -6.40 8.86
N ASP A 41 9.07 -5.63 9.60
CA ASP A 41 9.16 -5.45 11.05
C ASP A 41 8.87 -6.73 11.81
N SER A 42 7.83 -7.45 11.41
CA SER A 42 7.50 -8.72 12.02
C SER A 42 8.59 -9.76 11.78
N ILE A 43 9.16 -9.82 10.57
CA ILE A 43 10.20 -10.80 10.21
C ILE A 43 11.52 -10.49 10.91
N ASN A 44 11.86 -9.21 11.07
CA ASN A 44 13.14 -8.77 11.63
C ASN A 44 13.05 -8.30 13.09
N LYS A 45 11.98 -8.70 13.79
CA LYS A 45 11.75 -8.32 15.18
C LYS A 45 12.95 -8.67 16.06
N GLY A 46 13.40 -7.69 16.84
CA GLY A 46 14.54 -7.82 17.75
C GLY A 46 15.91 -7.63 17.10
N LYS A 47 15.97 -7.46 15.78
CA LYS A 47 17.22 -7.21 15.03
C LYS A 47 17.35 -5.76 14.58
N GLN A 48 16.23 -5.06 14.41
CA GLN A 48 16.26 -3.69 13.90
C GLN A 48 16.76 -2.72 14.97
N TRP A 49 17.37 -1.62 14.53
CA TRP A 49 17.83 -0.57 15.44
C TRP A 49 16.72 -0.12 16.38
N LYS A 50 15.51 0.15 15.88
CA LYS A 50 14.36 0.55 16.72
C LYS A 50 14.01 -0.43 17.84
N ASP A 51 14.37 -1.72 17.69
CA ASP A 51 14.12 -2.74 18.71
C ASP A 51 15.24 -2.79 19.76
N ILE A 52 16.49 -2.48 19.38
CA ILE A 52 17.67 -2.60 20.25
C ILE A 52 18.20 -1.27 20.76
N LYS A 53 17.68 -0.15 20.25
CA LYS A 53 18.12 1.23 20.54
C LYS A 53 18.17 1.53 22.05
N HIS A 54 17.19 1.04 22.80
CA HIS A 54 17.11 1.17 24.26
C HIS A 54 18.29 0.54 25.03
N LYS A 55 19.11 -0.28 24.38
CA LYS A 55 20.32 -0.86 24.99
C LYS A 55 21.53 0.06 24.91
N TYR A 56 21.47 1.09 24.08
CA TYR A 56 22.62 1.92 23.70
C TYR A 56 22.40 3.41 23.91
N GLU A 57 21.17 3.83 24.19
CA GLU A 57 20.83 5.20 24.56
C GLU A 57 20.46 5.26 26.05
N ASN A 58 20.96 6.30 26.72
CA ASN A 58 20.83 6.52 28.16
C ASN A 58 19.41 6.92 28.57
#